data_AF-A0A2S9Q5F3-F1
#
_entry.id   AF-A0A2S9Q5F3-F1
#
_cell.length_a   1.000
_cell.length_b   1.000
_cell.length_c   1.000
_cell.angle_alpha   90.00
_cell.angle_beta   90.00
_cell.angle_gamma   90.00
#
_symmetry.space_group_name_H-M   'P 1'
#
loop_
_entity.id
_entity.type
_entity.pdbx_description
1 polymer ?
#
loop_
_entity_poly.entity_id
_entity_poly.type
_entity_poly.pdbx_seq_one_letter_code
_entity_poly.pdbx_strand_id
1 'polypeptide(L)'
;MSLDLDVTIGAVNLVNVGGTFIPASSLLSARGASSPAAEAKPQKRASALLTERQLTVLENLRKGDPNKVIAHKLNMSECTVKVHVRNMMKKIQARNRTELVCMTSELFQSP
;
A
#
# COMPACT_ATOMS: atom_id res chain seq x y z
N MET A 1 3.36 18.28 15.29
CA MET A 1 3.79 18.19 16.70
C MET A 1 4.93 17.20 16.78
N SER A 2 6.14 17.70 17.00
CA SER A 2 7.32 16.89 17.34
C SER A 2 7.13 16.30 18.75
N LEU A 3 7.63 15.08 18.97
CA LEU A 3 7.65 14.46 20.30
C LEU A 3 8.69 15.17 21.16
N ASP A 4 8.43 15.23 22.46
CA ASP A 4 9.37 15.78 23.43
C ASP A 4 10.64 14.91 23.56
N LEU A 5 11.75 15.53 23.91
CA LEU A 5 13.06 14.86 23.92
C LEU A 5 13.10 13.71 24.94
N ASP A 6 12.52 13.90 26.12
CA ASP A 6 12.51 12.89 27.18
C ASP A 6 11.71 11.64 26.78
N VAL A 7 10.60 11.85 26.07
CA VAL A 7 9.76 10.76 25.54
C VAL A 7 10.52 9.96 24.47
N THR A 8 11.34 10.64 23.67
CA THR A 8 12.13 10.00 22.61
C THR A 8 13.22 9.11 23.20
N ILE A 9 13.92 9.59 24.24
CA ILE A 9 14.96 8.83 24.94
C ILE A 9 14.36 7.58 25.60
N GLY A 10 13.21 7.73 26.27
CA GLY A 10 12.49 6.61 26.87
C GLY A 10 12.07 5.55 25.84
N ALA A 11 11.58 5.99 24.69
CA ALA A 11 11.19 5.10 23.60
C ALA A 11 12.37 4.29 23.04
N VAL A 12 13.54 4.93 22.87
CA VAL A 12 14.76 4.24 22.37
C VAL A 12 15.21 3.17 23.36
N ASN A 13 15.26 3.50 24.66
CA ASN A 13 15.64 2.51 25.69
C ASN A 13 14.65 1.35 25.76
N LEU A 14 13.34 1.62 25.64
CA LEU A 14 12.30 0.58 25.62
C LEU A 14 12.50 -0.40 24.46
N VAL A 15 12.78 0.11 23.26
CA VAL A 15 13.05 -0.74 22.09
C VAL A 15 14.35 -1.53 22.25
N ASN A 16 15.36 -0.95 22.89
CA ASN A 16 16.65 -1.59 23.11
C ASN A 16 16.57 -2.79 24.07
N VAL A 17 15.60 -2.80 25.01
CA VAL A 17 15.31 -3.96 25.87
C VAL A 17 14.28 -4.93 25.28
N GLY A 18 13.94 -4.77 23.99
CA GLY A 18 13.00 -5.63 23.26
C GLY A 18 11.52 -5.25 23.41
N GLY A 19 11.23 -4.11 24.05
CA GLY A 19 9.89 -3.56 24.14
C GLY A 19 9.44 -2.91 22.83
N THR A 20 8.15 -2.60 22.71
CA THR A 20 7.58 -1.88 21.56
C THR A 20 7.00 -0.56 22.03
N PHE A 21 7.47 0.55 21.46
CA PHE A 21 6.93 1.87 21.69
C PHE A 21 5.85 2.21 20.65
N ILE A 22 4.65 2.55 21.11
CA ILE A 22 3.54 3.00 20.24
C ILE A 22 3.09 4.39 20.73
N PRO A 23 3.31 5.45 19.94
CA PRO A 23 2.87 6.79 20.31
C PRO A 23 1.35 6.87 20.46
N ALA A 24 0.86 7.62 21.46
CA ALA A 24 -0.57 7.84 21.64
C ALA A 24 -1.25 8.44 20.40
N SER A 25 -0.53 9.25 19.61
CA SER A 25 -1.00 9.78 18.32
C SER A 25 -1.27 8.69 17.28
N SER A 26 -0.48 7.60 17.28
CA SER A 26 -0.70 6.43 16.43
C SER A 26 -1.92 5.65 16.90
N LEU A 27 -2.14 5.53 18.22
CA LEU A 27 -3.35 4.94 18.78
C LEU A 27 -4.59 5.79 18.53
N LEU A 28 -4.52 7.12 18.67
CA LEU A 28 -5.65 8.03 18.47
C LEU A 28 -6.07 8.10 16.99
N SER A 29 -5.09 8.11 16.08
CA SER A 29 -5.33 7.92 14.64
C SER A 29 -5.99 6.57 14.34
N ALA A 30 -5.61 5.52 15.07
CA ALA A 30 -6.25 4.21 14.98
C ALA A 30 -7.64 4.16 15.66
N ARG A 31 -7.89 5.02 16.66
CA ARG A 31 -9.14 5.08 17.44
C ARG A 31 -10.27 5.83 16.74
N GLY A 32 -9.95 6.72 15.79
CA GLY A 32 -10.90 7.18 14.79
C GLY A 32 -11.36 6.07 13.82
N ALA A 33 -10.73 4.89 13.88
CA ALA A 33 -10.96 3.75 13.01
C ALA A 33 -11.20 2.43 13.76
N SER A 34 -11.57 2.44 15.04
CA SER A 34 -11.82 1.19 15.79
C SER A 34 -13.01 1.28 16.76
N SER A 35 -14.02 0.44 16.51
CA SER A 35 -14.70 -0.26 17.61
C SER A 35 -13.85 -1.51 17.93
N PRO A 36 -13.81 -1.99 19.19
CA PRO A 36 -12.80 -2.91 19.66
C PRO A 36 -13.22 -4.38 19.51
N ALA A 37 -12.21 -5.24 19.57
CA ALA A 37 -12.24 -6.70 19.61
C ALA A 37 -12.26 -7.43 18.25
N ALA A 38 -11.47 -8.51 18.23
CA ALA A 38 -11.29 -9.51 17.18
C ALA A 38 -10.34 -9.14 16.01
N GLU A 39 -9.10 -9.62 16.19
CA GLU A 39 -8.38 -10.46 15.22
C GLU A 39 -8.14 -9.93 13.80
N ALA A 40 -6.86 -9.66 13.53
CA ALA A 40 -6.18 -9.92 12.26
C ALA A 40 -7.01 -9.87 10.96
N LYS A 41 -7.02 -8.71 10.29
CA LYS A 41 -6.96 -8.72 8.83
C LYS A 41 -6.29 -7.47 8.26
N PRO A 42 -5.14 -7.58 7.55
CA PRO A 42 -4.43 -6.45 6.97
C PRO A 42 -5.05 -6.07 5.61
N GLN A 43 -6.34 -5.74 5.56
CA GLN A 43 -7.01 -5.49 4.26
C GLN A 43 -6.90 -4.04 3.76
N LYS A 44 -6.44 -3.08 4.57
CA LYS A 44 -6.31 -1.67 4.16
C LYS A 44 -4.94 -1.27 3.59
N ARG A 45 -3.98 -2.20 3.47
CA ARG A 45 -2.60 -1.87 3.06
C ARG A 45 -2.42 -1.67 1.56
N ALA A 46 -3.25 -2.25 0.70
CA ALA A 46 -2.92 -2.30 -0.73
C ALA A 46 -3.11 -0.95 -1.47
N SER A 47 -4.01 -0.05 -1.04
CA SER A 47 -4.19 1.28 -1.65
C SER A 47 -3.08 2.24 -1.28
N ALA A 48 -2.50 2.10 -0.09
CA ALA A 48 -1.36 2.92 0.36
C ALA A 48 -0.01 2.51 -0.27
N LEU A 49 0.06 1.37 -0.97
CA LEU A 49 1.31 0.83 -1.53
C LEU A 49 1.62 1.34 -2.95
N LEU A 50 0.61 1.79 -3.70
CA LEU A 50 0.73 2.17 -5.10
C LEU A 50 0.68 3.69 -5.28
N THR A 51 1.50 4.23 -6.17
CA THR A 51 1.42 5.65 -6.55
C THR A 51 0.24 5.90 -7.48
N GLU A 52 -0.23 7.16 -7.59
CA GLU A 52 -1.32 7.53 -8.50
C GLU A 52 -1.10 7.02 -9.93
N ARG A 53 0.12 7.19 -10.45
CA ARG A 53 0.47 6.71 -11.79
C ARG A 53 0.37 5.18 -11.91
N GLN A 54 0.73 4.45 -10.85
CA GLN A 54 0.60 2.99 -10.81
C GLN A 54 -0.88 2.57 -10.76
N LEU A 55 -1.72 3.32 -10.05
CA LEU A 55 -3.17 3.08 -10.02
C LEU A 55 -3.80 3.27 -11.41
N THR A 56 -3.41 4.29 -12.17
CA THR A 56 -3.91 4.48 -13.54
C THR A 56 -3.51 3.32 -14.48
N VAL A 57 -2.27 2.83 -14.36
CA VAL A 57 -1.81 1.67 -15.13
C VAL A 57 -2.60 0.42 -14.70
N LEU A 58 -2.80 0.23 -13.40
CA LEU A 58 -3.52 -0.90 -12.84
C LEU A 58 -4.99 -0.94 -13.28
N GLU A 59 -5.67 0.20 -13.36
CA GLU A 59 -7.06 0.27 -13.83
C GLU A 59 -7.22 -0.26 -15.25
N ASN A 60 -6.32 0.14 -16.17
CA ASN A 60 -6.31 -0.40 -17.53
C ASN A 60 -5.89 -1.88 -17.56
N LEU A 61 -4.98 -2.29 -16.68
CA LEU A 61 -4.59 -3.69 -16.53
C LEU A 61 -5.76 -4.58 -16.10
N ARG A 62 -6.65 -4.08 -15.22
CA ARG A 62 -7.88 -4.77 -14.79
C ARG A 62 -8.89 -4.95 -15.92
N LYS A 63 -8.96 -3.99 -16.86
CA LYS A 63 -9.78 -4.10 -18.07
C LYS A 63 -9.25 -5.14 -19.06
N GLY A 64 -8.11 -5.76 -18.77
CA GLY A 64 -7.47 -6.75 -19.63
C GLY A 64 -6.66 -6.15 -20.77
N ASP A 65 -6.47 -4.82 -20.81
CA ASP A 65 -5.76 -4.14 -21.88
C ASP A 65 -4.31 -4.68 -21.99
N PRO A 66 -3.80 -4.91 -23.22
CA PRO A 66 -2.40 -5.26 -23.42
C PRO A 66 -1.50 -4.04 -23.19
N ASN A 67 -0.24 -4.27 -22.81
CA ASN A 67 0.73 -3.20 -22.49
C ASN A 67 0.85 -2.13 -23.59
N LYS A 68 0.74 -2.53 -24.86
CA LYS A 68 0.77 -1.62 -26.02
C LYS A 68 -0.43 -0.65 -26.05
N VAL A 69 -1.61 -1.12 -25.66
CA VAL A 69 -2.83 -0.30 -25.57
C VAL A 69 -2.74 0.63 -24.36
N ILE A 70 -2.28 0.13 -23.22
CA ILE A 70 -2.07 0.94 -22.01
C ILE A 70 -1.07 2.07 -22.29
N ALA A 71 0.03 1.75 -22.98
CA ALA A 71 1.04 2.70 -23.40
C ALA A 71 0.44 3.84 -24.24
N HIS A 72 -0.40 3.50 -25.23
CA HIS A 72 -1.09 4.48 -26.06
C HIS A 72 -2.09 5.34 -25.27
N LYS A 73 -2.93 4.71 -24.42
CA LYS A 73 -3.93 5.42 -23.60
C LYS A 73 -3.29 6.41 -22.61
N LEU A 74 -2.13 6.06 -22.05
CA LEU A 74 -1.47 6.84 -21.02
C LEU A 74 -0.34 7.74 -21.55
N ASN A 75 -0.13 7.80 -22.87
CA ASN A 75 1.00 8.47 -23.52
C ASN A 75 2.35 8.06 -22.90
N MET A 76 2.62 6.75 -22.83
CA MET A 76 3.85 6.15 -22.29
C MET A 76 4.47 5.18 -23.30
N SER A 77 5.74 4.82 -23.11
CA SER A 77 6.34 3.71 -23.87
C SER A 77 5.90 2.35 -23.32
N GLU A 78 5.83 1.33 -24.18
CA GLU A 78 5.49 -0.04 -23.76
C GLU A 78 6.49 -0.59 -22.72
N CYS A 79 7.78 -0.27 -22.88
CA CYS A 79 8.81 -0.63 -21.90
C CYS A 79 8.54 0.00 -20.53
N THR A 80 8.09 1.25 -20.49
CA THR A 80 7.74 1.93 -19.23
C THR A 80 6.56 1.26 -18.55
N VAL A 81 5.53 0.85 -19.30
CA VAL A 81 4.39 0.09 -18.75
C VAL A 81 4.86 -1.23 -18.15
N LYS A 82 5.73 -1.98 -18.84
CA LYS A 82 6.31 -3.24 -18.32
C LYS A 82 7.06 -3.02 -17.00
N VAL A 83 7.83 -1.94 -16.89
CA VAL A 83 8.54 -1.58 -15.64
C VAL A 83 7.54 -1.26 -14.53
N HIS A 84 6.49 -0.47 -14.81
CA HIS A 84 5.45 -0.19 -13.81
C HIS A 84 4.76 -1.47 -13.33
N VAL A 85 4.37 -2.37 -14.23
CA VAL A 85 3.75 -3.66 -13.88
C VAL A 85 4.68 -4.51 -13.03
N ARG A 86 5.97 -4.60 -13.38
CA ARG A 86 6.97 -5.33 -12.58
C ARG A 86 7.12 -4.76 -11.18
N ASN A 87 7.17 -3.43 -11.05
CA ASN A 87 7.30 -2.77 -9.76
C ASN A 87 6.03 -2.94 -8.90
N MET A 88 4.85 -2.92 -9.52
CA MET A 88 3.59 -3.21 -8.82
C MET A 88 3.54 -4.66 -8.33
N MET A 89 3.91 -5.64 -9.17
CA MET A 89 4.00 -7.04 -8.77
C MET A 89 4.97 -7.23 -7.59
N LYS A 90 6.15 -6.59 -7.61
CA LYS A 90 7.08 -6.63 -6.47
C LYS A 90 6.49 -6.04 -5.19
N LYS A 91 5.82 -4.88 -5.28
CA LYS A 91 5.22 -4.20 -4.13
C LYS A 91 4.09 -5.01 -3.49
N ILE A 92 3.28 -5.67 -4.32
CA ILE A 92 2.12 -6.47 -3.87
C ILE A 92 2.49 -7.94 -3.67
N GLN A 93 3.74 -8.32 -3.95
CA GLN A 93 4.24 -9.70 -3.92
C GLN A 93 3.46 -10.68 -4.82
N ALA A 94 2.89 -10.17 -5.92
CA ALA A 94 2.24 -11.00 -6.93
C ALA A 94 3.29 -11.68 -7.83
N ARG A 95 3.07 -12.94 -8.18
CA ARG A 95 3.94 -13.75 -9.04
C ARG A 95 3.61 -13.57 -10.53
N ASN A 96 2.35 -13.27 -10.84
CA ASN A 96 1.88 -13.09 -12.21
C ASN A 96 0.91 -11.90 -12.34
N ARG A 97 0.69 -11.44 -13.59
CA ARG A 97 -0.18 -10.26 -13.86
C ARG A 97 -1.62 -10.48 -13.39
N THR A 98 -2.09 -11.72 -13.46
CA THR A 98 -3.47 -12.09 -13.13
C THR A 98 -3.67 -12.05 -11.63
N GLU A 99 -2.71 -12.57 -10.86
CA GLU A 99 -2.65 -12.49 -9.41
C GLU A 99 -2.55 -11.04 -8.94
N LEU A 100 -1.75 -10.19 -9.62
CA LEU A 100 -1.72 -8.76 -9.34
C LEU A 100 -3.12 -8.13 -9.44
N VAL A 101 -3.87 -8.42 -10.51
CA VAL A 101 -5.24 -7.92 -10.70
C VAL A 101 -6.19 -8.48 -9.65
N CYS A 102 -6.10 -9.77 -9.34
CA CYS A 102 -6.93 -10.44 -8.34
C CYS A 102 -6.69 -9.85 -6.94
N MET A 103 -5.45 -9.73 -6.50
CA MET A 103 -5.08 -9.19 -5.18
C MET A 103 -5.45 -7.71 -5.03
N THR A 104 -5.43 -6.95 -6.12
CA THR A 104 -5.83 -5.53 -6.11
C THR A 104 -7.32 -5.33 -6.35
N SER A 105 -8.09 -6.42 -6.47
CA SER A 105 -9.51 -6.33 -6.77
C SER A 105 -10.31 -5.61 -5.69
N GLU A 106 -9.93 -5.84 -4.41
CA GLU A 106 -10.53 -5.23 -3.21
C GLU A 106 -10.33 -3.70 -3.14
N LEU A 107 -9.30 -3.14 -3.79
CA LEU A 107 -9.00 -1.70 -3.71
C LEU A 107 -9.98 -0.79 -4.46
N PHE A 108 -10.68 -1.34 -5.45
CA PHE A 108 -11.65 -0.60 -6.25
C PHE A 108 -13.09 -1.04 -5.94
N GLN A 109 -13.30 -1.80 -4.86
CA GLN A 109 -14.63 -2.20 -4.37
C GLN A 109 -15.24 -1.20 -3.37
N SER A 110 -14.53 -0.12 -3.01
CA SER A 110 -15.13 0.96 -2.23
C SER A 110 -15.93 1.90 -3.16
N PRO A 111 -17.25 2.05 -2.95
CA PRO A 111 -18.09 2.99 -3.69
C PRO A 111 -17.80 4.45 -3.34
#